data_AF-G3JFH5-F1
#
_entry.id   AF-G3JFH5-F1
#
_cell.length_a   1.000
_cell.length_b   1.000
_cell.length_c   1.000
_cell.angle_alpha   90.00
_cell.angle_beta   90.00
_cell.angle_gamma   90.00
#
_symmetry.space_group_name_H-M   'P 1'
#
loop_
_entity.id
_entity.type
_entity.pdbx_description
1 polymer ?
#
loop_
_entity_poly.entity_id
_entity_poly.type
_entity_poly.pdbx_seq_one_letter_code
_entity_poly.pdbx_strand_id
1 'polypeptide(L)'
;MLTIISTQLLNLRMGPGAAILPAEVSQIHMDFAMRTHNGHMGAKKFWREYLPRLKYNNPAVPMIVNRHGQNDQAPTMTVYLRTASDGPATTATPPPASSRVGLSKATPPASNERVVHIDMKDKHSTNILEQLIAQVGATPLRPTPELTAEWQSLEELRKTSNASRDRINAIKAEKEREATMLQQARAAGGATEEPA
;
A
#
# COMPACT_ATOMS: atom_id res chain seq x y z
N MET A 1 -16.57 11.71 -4.37
CA MET A 1 -15.31 11.44 -5.09
C MET A 1 -14.16 12.28 -4.54
N LEU A 2 -14.35 13.59 -4.31
CA LEU A 2 -13.34 14.49 -3.74
C LEU A 2 -12.79 14.01 -2.37
N THR A 3 -13.67 13.62 -1.44
CA THR A 3 -13.28 13.16 -0.09
C THR A 3 -12.39 11.92 -0.08
N ILE A 4 -12.64 10.96 -0.99
CA ILE A 4 -11.83 9.73 -1.11
C ILE A 4 -10.41 10.08 -1.52
N ILE A 5 -10.26 10.99 -2.48
CA ILE A 5 -8.95 11.44 -2.98
C ILE A 5 -8.21 12.21 -1.87
N SER A 6 -8.89 13.11 -1.14
CA SER A 6 -8.28 13.83 -0.02
C SER A 6 -7.73 12.88 1.04
N THR A 7 -8.49 11.87 1.46
CA THR A 7 -8.02 10.86 2.43
C THR A 7 -6.81 10.09 1.90
N GLN A 8 -6.78 9.76 0.61
CA GLN A 8 -5.64 9.07 0.01
C GLN A 8 -4.39 9.95 -0.04
N LEU A 9 -4.53 11.23 -0.38
CA LEU A 9 -3.42 12.19 -0.39
C LEU A 9 -2.86 12.43 1.01
N LEU A 10 -3.72 12.57 2.02
CA LEU A 10 -3.28 12.69 3.42
C LEU A 10 -2.50 11.46 3.88
N ASN A 11 -2.97 10.27 3.50
CA ASN A 11 -2.26 9.01 3.77
C ASN A 11 -0.87 8.94 3.13
N LEU A 12 -0.68 9.55 1.95
CA LEU A 12 0.61 9.60 1.28
C LEU A 12 1.56 10.61 1.92
N ARG A 13 1.02 11.74 2.38
CA ARG A 13 1.78 12.80 3.05
C ARG A 13 2.30 12.35 4.42
N MET A 14 1.40 11.89 5.29
CA MET A 14 1.69 11.73 6.72
C MET A 14 1.26 10.36 7.29
N GLY A 15 0.88 9.41 6.43
CA GLY A 15 0.56 8.06 6.89
C GLY A 15 1.78 7.36 7.52
N PRO A 16 1.56 6.29 8.30
CA PRO A 16 2.67 5.54 8.90
C PRO A 16 3.66 5.11 7.81
N GLY A 17 4.96 5.34 8.02
CA GLY A 17 6.01 5.10 7.02
C GLY A 17 6.24 6.19 5.97
N ALA A 18 5.59 7.35 6.11
CA ALA A 18 6.12 8.58 5.50
C ALA A 18 7.47 8.93 6.17
N ALA A 19 8.55 8.90 5.40
CA ALA A 19 9.89 9.24 5.87
C ALA A 19 10.68 9.96 4.78
N ILE A 20 11.60 10.84 5.20
CA ILE A 20 12.60 11.47 4.33
C ILE A 20 13.84 10.58 4.31
N LEU A 21 14.27 10.18 3.12
CA LEU A 21 15.49 9.44 2.91
C LEU A 21 16.69 10.39 2.91
N PRO A 22 17.85 9.97 3.44
CA PRO A 22 19.08 10.76 3.31
C PRO A 22 19.47 10.95 1.84
N ALA A 23 20.17 12.05 1.55
CA ALA A 23 20.66 12.35 0.20
C ALA A 23 21.63 11.30 -0.37
N GLU A 24 22.23 10.47 0.50
CA GLU A 24 23.08 9.35 0.11
C GLU A 24 22.31 8.29 -0.68
N VAL A 25 21.01 8.13 -0.45
CA VAL A 25 20.21 7.08 -1.10
C VAL A 25 20.03 7.40 -2.58
N SER A 26 20.63 6.58 -3.45
CA SER A 26 20.54 6.73 -4.90
C SER A 26 19.37 5.97 -5.50
N GLN A 27 19.07 4.77 -5.01
CA GLN A 27 18.04 3.89 -5.57
C GLN A 27 17.50 2.92 -4.51
N ILE A 28 16.22 2.56 -4.63
CA ILE A 28 15.63 1.41 -3.93
C ILE A 28 15.13 0.40 -4.96
N HIS A 29 15.55 -0.85 -4.81
CA HIS A 29 15.07 -1.98 -5.59
C HIS A 29 14.38 -2.98 -4.66
N MET A 30 13.25 -3.53 -5.09
CA MET A 30 12.51 -4.51 -4.30
C MET A 30 12.16 -5.70 -5.19
N ASP A 31 12.56 -6.90 -4.77
CA ASP A 31 12.29 -8.16 -5.48
C ASP A 31 11.41 -9.08 -4.63
N PHE A 32 10.26 -9.52 -5.15
CA PHE A 32 9.37 -10.46 -4.47
C PHE A 32 8.43 -11.21 -5.42
N ALA A 33 7.93 -12.36 -4.97
CA ALA A 33 7.00 -13.17 -5.73
C ALA A 33 5.56 -12.63 -5.69
N MET A 34 4.79 -12.92 -6.75
CA MET A 34 3.40 -12.48 -6.88
C MET A 34 2.47 -13.18 -5.87
N ARG A 35 2.73 -14.46 -5.58
CA ARG A 35 1.98 -15.24 -4.59
C ARG A 35 2.61 -15.06 -3.21
N THR A 36 1.79 -15.16 -2.17
CA THR A 36 2.20 -14.87 -0.79
C THR A 36 2.80 -16.05 -0.02
N HIS A 37 2.87 -17.24 -0.62
CA HIS A 37 3.55 -18.41 -0.05
C HIS A 37 5.03 -18.12 0.20
N ASN A 38 5.66 -18.82 1.15
CA ASN A 38 7.07 -18.68 1.52
C ASN A 38 7.45 -17.29 2.05
N GLY A 39 6.57 -16.65 2.83
CA GLY A 39 6.93 -15.42 3.55
C GLY A 39 6.89 -14.12 2.75
N HIS A 40 6.26 -14.11 1.56
CA HIS A 40 6.22 -12.93 0.67
C HIS A 40 5.15 -11.89 1.03
N MET A 41 4.29 -12.19 2.01
CA MET A 41 3.17 -11.33 2.40
C MET A 41 3.65 -9.94 2.88
N GLY A 42 4.68 -9.90 3.72
CA GLY A 42 5.28 -8.67 4.24
C GLY A 42 5.73 -7.70 3.14
N ALA A 43 6.49 -8.21 2.17
CA ALA A 43 6.96 -7.43 1.03
C ALA A 43 5.82 -6.88 0.17
N LYS A 44 4.80 -7.70 -0.09
CA LYS A 44 3.61 -7.26 -0.84
C LYS A 44 2.86 -6.15 -0.11
N LYS A 45 2.74 -6.23 1.21
CA LYS A 45 2.12 -5.19 2.04
C LYS A 45 2.95 -3.92 2.07
N PHE A 46 4.26 -4.05 2.25
CA PHE A 46 5.20 -2.93 2.21
C PHE A 46 5.10 -2.16 0.89
N TRP A 47 5.07 -2.86 -0.24
CA TRP A 47 4.88 -2.26 -1.57
C TRP A 47 3.58 -1.48 -1.72
N ARG A 48 2.47 -1.97 -1.17
CA ARG A 48 1.16 -1.34 -1.33
C ARG A 48 0.91 -0.20 -0.37
N GLU A 49 1.49 -0.26 0.83
CA GLU A 49 1.13 0.62 1.94
C GLU A 49 2.24 1.65 2.24
N TYR A 50 3.51 1.23 2.25
CA TYR A 50 4.63 2.09 2.68
C TYR A 50 5.44 2.67 1.52
N LEU A 51 5.76 1.88 0.50
CA LEU A 51 6.56 2.33 -0.65
C LEU A 51 5.97 3.56 -1.37
N PRO A 52 4.64 3.68 -1.58
CA PRO A 52 4.05 4.87 -2.19
C PRO A 52 4.21 6.14 -1.32
N ARG A 53 4.16 6.00 0.01
CA ARG A 53 4.38 7.09 0.97
C ARG A 53 5.83 7.56 0.93
N LEU A 54 6.77 6.62 0.86
CA LEU A 54 8.18 6.93 0.66
C LEU A 54 8.41 7.65 -0.68
N LYS A 55 7.82 7.17 -1.78
CA LYS A 55 7.98 7.80 -3.10
C LYS A 55 7.40 9.22 -3.14
N TYR A 56 6.28 9.46 -2.48
CA TYR A 56 5.65 10.78 -2.41
C TYR A 56 6.58 11.82 -1.76
N ASN A 57 7.24 11.44 -0.66
CA ASN A 57 8.16 12.32 0.06
C ASN A 57 9.57 12.37 -0.55
N ASN A 58 9.93 11.38 -1.40
CA ASN A 58 11.24 11.26 -2.02
C ASN A 58 11.12 11.06 -3.54
N PRO A 59 10.60 12.06 -4.28
CA PRO A 59 10.31 11.90 -5.71
C PRO A 59 11.58 11.67 -6.55
N ALA A 60 12.72 12.21 -6.13
CA ALA A 60 14.00 12.06 -6.82
C ALA A 60 14.57 10.64 -6.77
N VAL A 61 14.23 9.85 -5.74
CA VAL A 61 14.78 8.49 -5.56
C VAL A 61 13.99 7.51 -6.44
N PRO A 62 14.60 6.85 -7.44
CA PRO A 62 13.96 5.76 -8.18
C PRO A 62 13.67 4.59 -7.24
N MET A 63 12.41 4.14 -7.26
CA MET A 63 11.94 2.97 -6.51
C MET A 63 11.41 1.95 -7.51
N ILE A 64 12.16 0.85 -7.66
CA ILE A 64 11.95 -0.16 -8.70
C ILE A 64 11.40 -1.40 -8.05
N VAL A 65 10.34 -1.95 -8.64
CA VAL A 65 9.69 -3.15 -8.15
C VAL A 65 9.81 -4.25 -9.20
N ASN A 66 10.49 -5.33 -8.82
CA ASN A 66 10.55 -6.56 -9.60
C ASN A 66 9.61 -7.59 -8.97
N ARG A 67 8.63 -8.03 -9.74
CA ARG A 67 7.73 -9.11 -9.35
C ARG A 67 7.88 -10.29 -10.29
N HIS A 68 7.73 -11.49 -9.75
CA HIS A 68 7.93 -12.72 -10.50
C HIS A 68 7.11 -13.89 -9.93
N GLY A 69 7.16 -15.05 -10.58
CA GLY A 69 6.40 -16.24 -10.20
C GLY A 69 7.13 -17.21 -9.27
N GLN A 70 8.45 -17.05 -9.13
CA GLN A 70 9.33 -17.94 -8.35
C GLN A 70 9.19 -17.66 -6.84
N ASN A 71 8.33 -18.41 -6.15
CA ASN A 71 8.10 -18.25 -4.71
C ASN A 71 9.26 -18.75 -3.83
N ASP A 72 10.20 -19.51 -4.39
CA ASP A 72 11.34 -20.06 -3.64
C ASP A 72 12.43 -19.02 -3.39
N GLN A 73 12.47 -17.95 -4.20
CA GLN A 73 13.39 -16.83 -3.99
C GLN A 73 12.91 -16.00 -2.80
N ALA A 74 13.81 -15.71 -1.85
CA ALA A 74 13.48 -14.89 -0.69
C ALA A 74 13.20 -13.44 -1.12
N PRO A 75 12.10 -12.82 -0.62
CA PRO A 75 11.80 -11.43 -0.92
C PRO A 75 12.87 -10.53 -0.29
N THR A 76 13.48 -9.67 -1.09
CA THR A 76 14.62 -8.84 -0.66
C THR A 76 14.43 -7.41 -1.14
N MET A 77 14.76 -6.46 -0.29
CA MET A 77 14.89 -5.05 -0.64
C MET A 77 16.36 -4.65 -0.64
N THR A 78 16.77 -3.97 -1.69
CA THR A 78 18.15 -3.55 -1.94
C THR A 78 18.17 -2.03 -2.02
N VAL A 79 18.87 -1.39 -1.10
CA VAL A 79 19.03 0.07 -1.04
C VAL A 79 20.45 0.42 -1.45
N TYR A 80 20.58 1.31 -2.42
CA TYR A 80 21.86 1.79 -2.93
C TYR A 80 22.17 3.13 -2.25
N LEU A 81 23.35 3.25 -1.65
CA LEU A 81 23.82 4.44 -0.95
C LEU A 81 25.14 4.88 -1.54
N ARG A 82 25.28 6.16 -1.84
CA ARG A 82 26.54 6.76 -2.29
C ARG A 82 27.55 6.79 -1.16
N THR A 83 28.80 6.41 -1.44
CA THR A 83 29.89 6.36 -0.46
C THR A 83 30.72 7.65 -0.41
N ALA A 84 30.70 8.45 -1.47
CA ALA A 84 31.40 9.73 -1.55
C ALA A 84 30.41 10.89 -1.66
N SER A 85 30.67 11.95 -0.89
CA SER A 85 29.92 13.22 -0.88
C SER A 85 30.22 14.13 -2.08
N ASP A 86 31.02 13.68 -3.05
CA ASP A 86 31.54 14.54 -4.11
C ASP A 86 30.87 14.27 -5.47
N GLY A 87 30.21 15.31 -5.98
CA GLY A 87 29.88 15.49 -7.39
C GLY A 87 28.53 14.93 -7.88
N PRO A 88 27.88 15.60 -8.86
CA PRO A 88 26.69 15.07 -9.53
C PRO A 88 27.06 13.76 -10.23
N ALA A 89 26.22 12.73 -10.06
CA ALA A 89 26.44 11.39 -10.57
C ALA A 89 26.86 11.40 -12.05
N THR A 90 28.11 11.06 -12.32
CA THR A 90 28.60 10.79 -13.67
C THR A 90 27.92 9.54 -14.19
N THR A 91 26.92 9.76 -15.06
CA THR A 91 26.29 8.74 -15.93
C THR A 91 26.01 7.40 -15.26
N ALA A 92 25.17 7.41 -14.22
CA ALA A 92 24.51 6.17 -13.79
C ALA A 92 23.64 5.67 -14.96
N THR A 93 23.82 4.41 -15.36
CA THR A 93 22.91 3.75 -16.30
C THR A 93 21.47 3.97 -15.81
N PRO A 94 20.54 4.37 -16.68
CA PRO A 94 19.18 4.65 -16.24
C PRO A 94 18.61 3.43 -15.51
N PRO A 95 17.95 3.64 -14.35
CA PRO A 95 17.39 2.56 -13.56
C PRO A 95 16.43 1.73 -14.42
N PRO A 96 16.44 0.39 -14.31
CA PRO A 96 15.51 -0.44 -15.05
C PRO A 96 14.06 -0.10 -14.66
N ALA A 97 13.14 -0.16 -15.63
CA ALA A 97 11.72 -0.03 -15.35
C ALA A 97 11.24 -1.15 -14.42
N SER A 98 10.13 -0.97 -13.70
CA SER A 98 9.54 -2.04 -12.88
C SER A 98 8.99 -3.19 -13.74
N SER A 99 9.04 -4.43 -13.25
CA SER A 99 8.57 -5.62 -14.00
C SER A 99 7.60 -6.48 -13.19
N ARG A 100 6.72 -7.18 -13.92
CA ARG A 100 5.79 -8.21 -13.41
C ARG A 100 6.24 -9.64 -13.70
N VAL A 101 7.30 -9.80 -14.49
CA VAL A 101 7.77 -11.08 -15.04
C VAL A 101 9.24 -11.34 -14.69
N GLY A 102 9.80 -10.60 -13.73
CA GLY A 102 11.15 -10.83 -13.21
C GLY A 102 12.28 -10.21 -14.04
N LEU A 103 11.99 -9.35 -15.02
CA LEU A 103 13.01 -8.79 -15.92
C LEU A 103 13.87 -7.69 -15.28
N SER A 104 13.43 -7.11 -14.17
CA SER A 104 14.08 -5.94 -13.56
C SER A 104 14.94 -6.37 -12.39
N LYS A 105 15.99 -7.16 -12.66
CA LYS A 105 16.87 -7.68 -11.61
C LYS A 105 17.71 -6.57 -10.99
N ALA A 106 18.11 -6.78 -9.73
CA ALA A 106 18.97 -5.84 -9.01
C ALA A 106 20.29 -5.67 -9.76
N THR A 107 20.68 -4.43 -10.01
CA THR A 107 21.95 -4.11 -10.66
C THR A 107 23.08 -4.24 -9.65
N PRO A 108 24.29 -4.66 -10.06
CA PRO A 108 25.44 -4.58 -9.18
C PRO A 108 25.70 -3.11 -8.78
N PRO A 109 26.25 -2.85 -7.57
CA PRO A 109 26.62 -1.49 -7.17
C PRO A 109 27.64 -0.87 -8.12
N ALA A 110 27.52 0.43 -8.36
CA ALA A 110 28.60 1.20 -8.98
C ALA A 110 29.81 1.32 -8.03
N SER A 111 30.97 1.73 -8.54
CA SER A 111 32.22 1.84 -7.76
C SER A 111 32.13 2.80 -6.56
N ASN A 112 31.25 3.81 -6.64
CA ASN A 112 30.97 4.80 -5.60
C ASN A 112 29.67 4.54 -4.84
N GLU A 113 29.12 3.33 -4.92
CA GLU A 113 27.90 2.93 -4.23
C GLU A 113 28.15 1.73 -3.32
N ARG A 114 27.57 1.78 -2.12
CA ARG A 114 27.40 0.63 -1.24
C ARG A 114 25.96 0.18 -1.27
N VAL A 115 25.75 -1.11 -1.06
CA VAL A 115 24.41 -1.71 -1.07
C VAL A 115 24.07 -2.24 0.31
N VAL A 116 22.85 -1.96 0.75
CA VAL A 116 22.25 -2.49 1.96
C VAL A 116 21.12 -3.43 1.56
N HIS A 117 21.21 -4.69 2.00
CA HIS A 117 20.19 -5.69 1.76
C HIS A 117 19.31 -5.87 3.00
N ILE A 118 18.01 -5.69 2.81
CA ILE A 118 16.98 -5.90 3.82
C ILE A 118 16.20 -7.13 3.39
N ASP A 119 16.43 -8.24 4.11
CA ASP A 119 15.60 -9.44 3.99
C ASP A 119 14.17 -9.12 4.41
N MET A 120 13.18 -9.58 3.66
CA MET A 120 11.75 -9.33 3.92
C MET A 120 10.99 -10.63 4.22
N LYS A 121 11.67 -11.78 4.23
CA LYS A 121 11.04 -13.09 4.38
C LYS A 121 10.44 -13.25 5.77
N ASP A 122 9.17 -13.64 5.82
CA ASP A 122 8.42 -13.91 7.06
C ASP A 122 8.36 -12.68 8.02
N LYS A 123 8.61 -11.47 7.50
CA LYS A 123 8.54 -10.22 8.27
C LYS A 123 7.22 -9.50 8.06
N HIS A 124 6.74 -8.85 9.12
CA HIS A 124 5.63 -7.91 8.99
C HIS A 124 6.09 -6.63 8.28
N SER A 125 5.17 -5.96 7.55
CA SER A 125 5.50 -4.75 6.79
C SER A 125 6.02 -3.60 7.68
N THR A 126 5.54 -3.50 8.92
CA THR A 126 6.05 -2.55 9.93
C THR A 126 7.51 -2.84 10.30
N ASN A 127 7.86 -4.11 10.53
CA ASN A 127 9.23 -4.48 10.88
C ASN A 127 10.21 -4.22 9.72
N ILE A 128 9.76 -4.40 8.47
CA ILE A 128 10.54 -4.06 7.28
C ILE A 128 10.80 -2.55 7.23
N LEU A 129 9.79 -1.73 7.52
CA LEU A 129 9.93 -0.27 7.59
C LEU A 129 10.89 0.17 8.68
N GLU A 130 10.79 -0.41 9.88
CA GLU A 130 11.70 -0.13 11.00
C GLU A 130 13.15 -0.49 10.63
N GLN A 131 13.36 -1.65 9.98
CA GLN A 131 14.68 -2.05 9.49
C GLN A 131 15.22 -1.08 8.43
N LEU A 132 14.38 -0.63 7.50
CA LEU A 132 14.77 0.38 6.51
C LEU A 132 15.17 1.69 7.19
N ILE A 133 14.34 2.19 8.12
CA ILE A 133 14.61 3.42 8.86
C ILE A 133 15.93 3.31 9.63
N ALA A 134 16.13 2.20 10.35
CA ALA A 134 17.32 1.99 11.17
C ALA A 134 18.61 1.83 10.34
N GLN A 135 18.57 1.08 9.24
CA GLN A 135 19.76 0.82 8.44
C GLN A 135 20.13 1.96 7.49
N VAL A 136 19.13 2.66 6.96
CA VAL A 136 19.33 3.75 5.99
C VAL A 136 19.43 5.11 6.69
N GLY A 137 18.95 5.25 7.93
CA GLY A 137 18.93 6.52 8.66
C GLY A 137 17.81 7.47 8.20
N ALA A 138 16.69 6.92 7.75
CA ALA A 138 15.56 7.73 7.29
C ALA A 138 14.85 8.44 8.45
N THR A 139 14.41 9.67 8.25
CA THR A 139 13.71 10.44 9.30
C THR A 139 12.20 10.36 9.10
N PRO A 140 11.43 9.77 10.03
CA PRO A 140 9.97 9.69 9.91
C PRO A 140 9.33 11.09 10.00
N LEU A 141 8.39 11.40 9.10
CA LEU A 141 7.65 12.66 9.17
C LEU A 141 6.62 12.60 10.30
N ARG A 142 6.55 13.67 11.10
CA ARG A 142 5.53 13.81 12.14
C ARG A 142 4.30 14.55 11.61
N PRO A 143 3.07 14.06 11.84
CA PRO A 143 1.83 14.74 11.45
C PRO A 143 1.81 16.20 11.93
N THR A 144 1.53 17.13 11.01
CA THR A 144 1.32 18.55 11.36
C THR A 144 -0.11 18.73 11.90
N PRO A 145 -0.35 19.74 12.78
CA PRO A 145 -1.65 19.93 13.42
C PRO A 145 -2.79 20.18 12.41
N GLU A 146 -2.53 20.93 11.35
CA GLU A 146 -3.51 21.19 10.28
C GLU A 146 -3.97 19.91 9.59
N LEU A 147 -3.03 19.04 9.22
CA LEU A 147 -3.33 17.78 8.55
C LEU A 147 -4.04 16.80 9.50
N THR A 148 -3.74 16.84 10.81
CA THR A 148 -4.47 16.06 11.80
C THR A 148 -5.93 16.51 11.96
N ALA A 149 -6.19 17.81 11.89
CA ALA A 149 -7.55 18.35 11.93
C ALA A 149 -8.33 17.95 10.66
N GLU A 150 -7.70 18.05 9.48
CA GLU A 150 -8.29 17.57 8.22
C GLU A 150 -8.62 16.07 8.31
N TRP A 151 -7.69 15.26 8.83
CA TRP A 151 -7.91 13.84 9.04
C TRP A 151 -9.11 13.54 9.96
N GLN A 152 -9.22 14.27 11.08
CA GLN A 152 -10.34 14.13 12.02
C GLN A 152 -11.68 14.47 11.37
N SER A 153 -11.76 15.58 10.64
CA SER A 153 -12.98 15.97 9.93
C SER A 153 -13.44 14.94 8.88
N LEU A 154 -12.49 14.36 8.14
CA LEU A 154 -12.80 13.30 7.16
C LEU A 154 -13.26 12.01 7.84
N GLU A 155 -12.71 11.67 9.00
CA GLU A 155 -13.11 10.50 9.78
C GLU A 155 -14.53 10.67 10.36
N GLU A 156 -14.89 11.87 10.80
CA GLU A 156 -16.27 12.20 11.22
C GLU A 156 -17.27 12.09 10.06
N LEU A 157 -16.91 12.63 8.90
CA LEU A 157 -17.71 12.48 7.66
C LEU A 157 -17.87 11.00 7.29
N ARG A 158 -16.82 10.18 7.48
CA ARG A 158 -16.88 8.74 7.23
C ARG A 158 -17.84 8.03 8.20
N LYS A 159 -17.77 8.35 9.50
CA LYS A 159 -18.66 7.78 10.52
C LYS A 159 -20.12 8.10 10.24
N THR A 160 -20.42 9.35 9.95
CA THR A 160 -21.79 9.80 9.61
C THR A 160 -22.30 9.16 8.31
N SER A 161 -21.44 9.01 7.30
CA SER A 161 -21.78 8.32 6.06
C SER A 161 -22.07 6.84 6.28
N ASN A 162 -21.26 6.13 7.07
CA ASN A 162 -21.48 4.73 7.41
C ASN A 162 -22.81 4.54 8.17
N ALA A 163 -23.06 5.36 9.20
CA ALA A 163 -24.31 5.30 9.95
C ALA A 163 -25.53 5.56 9.06
N SER A 164 -25.44 6.51 8.10
CA SER A 164 -26.50 6.77 7.13
C SER A 164 -26.73 5.58 6.20
N ARG A 165 -25.65 4.94 5.76
CA ARG A 165 -25.70 3.74 4.91
C ARG A 165 -26.35 2.57 5.63
N ASP A 166 -26.04 2.37 6.90
CA ASP A 166 -26.60 1.29 7.73
C ASP A 166 -28.11 1.49 7.94
N ARG A 167 -28.56 2.72 8.21
CA ARG A 167 -29.99 3.05 8.29
C ARG A 167 -30.73 2.73 6.98
N ILE A 168 -30.19 3.14 5.84
CA ILE A 168 -30.80 2.88 4.53
C ILE A 168 -30.85 1.37 4.24
N ASN A 169 -29.77 0.65 4.56
CA ASN A 169 -29.72 -0.80 4.38
C ASN A 169 -30.76 -1.51 5.26
N ALA A 170 -30.97 -1.05 6.50
CA ALA A 170 -32.00 -1.60 7.39
C ALA A 170 -33.41 -1.40 6.81
N ILE A 171 -33.73 -0.19 6.33
CA ILE A 171 -35.02 0.11 5.69
C ILE A 171 -35.23 -0.75 4.44
N LYS A 172 -34.19 -0.94 3.62
CA LYS A 172 -34.28 -1.80 2.43
C LYS A 172 -34.51 -3.26 2.80
N ALA A 173 -33.81 -3.76 3.82
CA ALA A 173 -33.96 -5.14 4.29
C ALA A 173 -35.36 -5.40 4.86
N GLU A 174 -35.95 -4.42 5.57
CA GLU A 174 -37.32 -4.52 6.08
C GLU A 174 -38.34 -4.58 4.94
N LYS A 175 -38.24 -3.68 3.96
CA LYS A 175 -39.10 -3.69 2.76
C LYS A 175 -38.99 -5.01 1.97
N GLU A 176 -37.80 -5.56 1.87
CA GLU A 176 -37.57 -6.86 1.22
C GLU A 176 -38.21 -8.01 2.00
N ARG A 177 -38.15 -8.00 3.34
CA ARG A 177 -38.85 -8.97 4.20
C ARG A 177 -40.37 -8.89 4.08
N GLU A 178 -40.91 -7.67 4.08
CA GLU A 178 -42.36 -7.46 3.90
C GLU A 178 -42.81 -7.94 2.52
N ALA A 179 -42.09 -7.57 1.46
CA ALA A 179 -42.39 -8.01 0.10
C ALA A 179 -42.34 -9.54 -0.06
N THR A 180 -41.33 -10.19 0.51
CA THR A 180 -41.20 -11.65 0.47
C THR A 180 -42.32 -12.34 1.26
N MET A 181 -42.70 -11.82 2.44
CA MET A 181 -43.82 -12.35 3.22
C MET A 181 -45.15 -12.21 2.48
N LEU A 182 -45.44 -11.04 1.89
CA LEU A 182 -46.65 -10.81 1.10
C LEU A 182 -46.70 -11.72 -0.14
N GLN A 183 -45.57 -11.93 -0.80
CA GLN A 183 -45.48 -12.83 -1.95
C GLN A 183 -45.78 -14.29 -1.55
N GLN A 184 -45.23 -14.76 -0.42
CA GLN A 184 -45.52 -16.09 0.11
C GLN A 184 -47.00 -16.25 0.50
N ALA A 185 -47.59 -15.25 1.17
CA ALA A 185 -49.00 -15.26 1.54
C ALA A 185 -49.92 -15.29 0.30
N ARG A 186 -49.60 -14.50 -0.73
CA ARG A 186 -50.34 -14.50 -2.01
C ARG A 186 -50.23 -15.84 -2.74
N ALA A 187 -49.06 -16.47 -2.72
CA ALA A 187 -48.86 -17.79 -3.31
C ALA A 187 -49.64 -18.90 -2.57
N ALA A 188 -49.74 -18.80 -1.24
CA ALA A 188 -50.51 -19.76 -0.43
C ALA A 188 -52.04 -19.57 -0.56
N GLY A 189 -52.53 -18.32 -0.62
CA GLY A 189 -53.96 -18.03 -0.76
C GLY A 189 -54.53 -18.22 -2.17
N GLY A 190 -53.68 -18.28 -3.20
CA GLY A 190 -54.08 -18.57 -4.58
C GLY A 190 -54.21 -20.06 -4.92
N ALA A 191 -53.99 -20.97 -3.96
CA ALA A 191 -54.01 -22.42 -4.17
C ALA A 191 -55.30 -23.10 -3.68
N THR A 192 -56.32 -22.35 -3.24
CA THR A 192 -57.54 -22.89 -2.59
C THR A 192 -58.86 -22.61 -3.33
N GLU A 193 -58.83 -22.39 -4.64
CA GLU A 193 -60.07 -22.40 -5.47
C GLU A 193 -59.97 -23.53 -6.50
N GLU A 194 -60.28 -24.77 -6.07
CA GLU A 194 -60.72 -25.85 -6.95
C GLU A 194 -62.25 -25.74 -7.12
N PRO A 195 -62.78 -25.65 -8.36
CA PRO A 195 -64.21 -25.50 -8.59
C PRO A 195 -64.94 -26.83 -8.40
N ALA A 196 -66.10 -26.78 -7.72
CA ALA A 196 -67.08 -27.86 -7.62
C ALA A 196 -67.96 -27.96 -8.88
#